data_AF-A0A3D8HAV6-F1
#
_entry.id   AF-A0A3D8HAV6-F1
#
_cell.length_a   1.000
_cell.length_b   1.000
_cell.length_c   1.000
_cell.angle_alpha   90.00
_cell.angle_beta   90.00
_cell.angle_gamma   90.00
#
_symmetry.space_group_name_H-M   'P 1'
#
loop_
_entity.id
_entity.type
_entity.pdbx_description
1 polymer ?
#
loop_
_entity_poly.entity_id
_entity_poly.type
_entity_poly.pdbx_seq_one_letter_code
_entity_poly.pdbx_strand_id
1 'polypeptide(L)'
;MGFIKSNWISLLAILISISTFFTFFIRIEPFTITNGAMIGVVIGLMGVCATIMVATQVFHLRFTEERFKAIAKKETNILKYHSDTNIIKTLYRVETLSMLDLANKKMWHEFVKTTTILIGYLEDLKDNVRASQLNQSLTDIDNECAFYDILDDKDRTEFRQNIIKLSRLLNDPSDLLTRFSRQIHPSIYDQNKDYERNSHQNAKSL
;
A
#
# COMPACT_ATOMS: atom_id res chain seq x y z
N MET A 1 26.92 5.73 17.63
CA MET A 1 27.89 5.59 18.73
C MET A 1 27.23 5.27 20.10
N GLY A 2 26.05 4.62 20.13
CA GLY A 2 25.29 4.39 21.38
C GLY A 2 25.18 2.92 21.84
N PHE A 3 25.47 1.94 20.99
CA PHE A 3 25.33 0.51 21.32
C PHE A 3 26.50 -0.07 22.12
N ILE A 4 27.72 0.48 21.99
CA ILE A 4 28.92 -0.01 22.68
C ILE A 4 28.88 0.32 24.19
N LYS A 5 28.18 1.38 24.59
CA LYS A 5 28.10 1.79 26.00
C LYS A 5 27.12 0.95 26.82
N SER A 6 26.07 0.39 26.19
CA SER A 6 25.03 -0.39 26.88
C SER A 6 25.46 -1.82 27.22
N ASN A 7 26.37 -2.41 26.43
CA ASN A 7 26.79 -3.80 26.59
C ASN A 7 28.20 -3.96 27.19
N TRP A 8 28.74 -2.92 27.83
CA TRP A 8 30.06 -2.98 28.47
C TRP A 8 30.12 -4.06 29.55
N ILE A 9 29.04 -4.25 30.33
CA ILE A 9 28.97 -5.33 31.33
C ILE A 9 29.10 -6.72 30.70
N SER A 10 28.49 -6.95 29.54
CA SER A 10 28.54 -8.23 28.84
C SER A 10 29.94 -8.48 28.24
N LEU A 11 30.56 -7.42 27.71
CA LEU A 11 31.92 -7.47 27.20
C LEU A 11 32.94 -7.72 28.32
N LEU A 12 32.73 -7.14 29.50
CA LEU A 12 33.55 -7.37 30.70
C LEU A 12 33.38 -8.81 31.23
N ALA A 13 32.16 -9.34 31.23
CA ALA A 13 31.87 -10.71 31.67
C ALA A 13 32.54 -11.76 30.77
N ILE A 14 32.55 -11.53 29.45
CA ILE A 14 33.28 -12.36 28.49
C ILE A 14 34.78 -12.30 28.77
N LEU A 15 35.32 -11.09 29.02
CA LEU A 15 36.73 -10.88 29.31
C LEU A 15 37.18 -11.56 30.61
N ILE A 16 36.34 -11.50 31.65
CA ILE A 16 36.58 -12.17 32.93
C ILE A 16 36.48 -13.69 32.77
N SER A 17 35.50 -14.21 32.02
CA SER A 17 35.35 -15.65 31.76
C SER A 17 36.57 -16.21 31.01
N ILE A 18 37.02 -15.51 29.96
CA ILE A 18 38.24 -15.84 29.22
C ILE A 18 39.47 -15.79 30.14
N SER A 19 39.63 -14.73 30.93
CA SER A 19 40.75 -14.58 31.87
C SER A 19 40.77 -15.68 32.94
N THR A 20 39.59 -16.12 33.39
CA THR A 20 39.44 -17.18 34.41
C THR A 20 39.76 -18.55 33.79
N PHE A 21 39.37 -18.77 32.54
CA PHE A 21 39.70 -19.98 31.79
C PHE A 21 41.21 -20.13 31.55
N PHE A 22 41.89 -19.04 31.17
CA PHE A 22 43.35 -19.02 31.03
C PHE A 22 44.08 -19.27 32.36
N THR A 23 43.62 -18.65 33.44
CA THR A 23 44.21 -18.87 34.78
C THR A 23 43.92 -20.27 35.33
N PHE A 24 42.80 -20.89 34.97
CA PHE A 24 42.50 -22.28 35.32
C PHE A 24 43.40 -23.26 34.55
N PHE A 25 43.65 -23.02 33.26
CA PHE A 25 44.61 -23.79 32.45
C PHE A 25 46.05 -23.68 32.96
N ILE A 26 46.45 -22.51 33.49
CA ILE A 26 47.78 -22.29 34.07
C ILE A 26 47.93 -22.95 35.46
N ARG A 27 46.82 -23.16 36.18
CA ARG A 27 46.83 -23.62 37.58
C ARG A 27 46.68 -25.13 37.76
N ILE A 28 46.23 -25.88 36.75
CA ILE A 28 46.30 -27.35 36.74
C ILE A 28 47.75 -27.77 36.41
N GLU A 29 48.61 -27.63 37.43
CA GLU A 29 49.99 -28.13 37.58
C GLU A 29 51.09 -27.69 36.58
N PRO A 30 52.30 -27.35 37.08
CA PRO A 30 53.45 -26.99 36.27
C PRO A 30 54.12 -28.26 35.72
N PHE A 31 53.49 -28.95 34.78
CA PHE A 31 54.17 -30.04 34.09
C PHE A 31 55.14 -29.47 33.05
N THR A 32 56.43 -29.59 33.40
CA THR A 32 57.64 -29.62 32.56
C THR A 32 57.45 -29.22 31.08
N ILE A 33 58.26 -28.25 30.64
CA ILE A 33 58.37 -27.79 29.25
C ILE A 33 58.78 -28.97 28.35
N THR A 34 57.83 -29.74 27.84
CA THR A 34 58.01 -30.71 26.76
C THR A 34 56.65 -31.09 26.16
N ASN A 35 56.44 -30.81 24.87
CA ASN A 35 55.35 -31.24 23.95
C ASN A 35 53.86 -31.13 24.40
N GLY A 36 53.47 -31.51 25.62
CA GLY A 36 52.09 -31.48 26.11
C GLY A 36 51.48 -30.08 26.26
N ALA A 37 52.28 -29.10 26.69
CA ALA A 37 51.82 -27.70 26.79
C ALA A 37 51.49 -27.08 25.42
N MET A 38 52.26 -27.42 24.38
CA MET A 38 52.02 -26.93 23.02
C MET A 38 50.70 -27.51 22.45
N ILE A 39 50.43 -28.79 22.72
CA ILE A 39 49.18 -29.46 22.33
C ILE A 39 47.97 -28.82 23.05
N GLY A 40 48.10 -28.52 24.34
CA GLY A 40 47.06 -27.83 25.11
C GLY A 40 46.72 -26.43 24.57
N VAL A 41 47.74 -25.66 24.15
CA VAL A 41 47.56 -24.33 23.53
C VAL A 41 46.84 -24.44 22.18
N VAL A 42 47.22 -25.40 21.33
CA VAL A 42 46.58 -25.61 20.01
C VAL A 42 45.12 -26.06 20.17
N ILE A 43 44.84 -26.99 21.09
CA ILE A 43 43.48 -27.44 21.38
C ILE A 43 42.62 -26.29 21.94
N GLY A 44 43.19 -25.48 22.84
CA GLY A 44 42.51 -24.29 23.36
C GLY A 44 42.18 -23.27 22.25
N LEU A 45 43.12 -23.01 21.35
CA LEU A 45 42.90 -22.10 20.22
C LEU A 45 41.87 -22.64 19.23
N MET A 46 41.88 -23.94 18.93
CA MET A 46 40.85 -24.60 18.12
C MET A 46 39.45 -24.48 18.75
N GLY A 47 39.34 -24.63 20.08
CA GLY A 47 38.08 -24.45 20.80
C GLY A 47 37.54 -23.01 20.70
N VAL A 48 38.42 -22.01 20.83
CA VAL A 48 38.04 -20.59 20.67
C VAL A 48 37.59 -20.29 19.24
N CYS A 49 38.35 -20.76 18.24
CA CYS A 49 37.99 -20.58 16.83
C CYS A 49 36.66 -21.26 16.48
N ALA A 50 36.41 -22.47 16.99
CA ALA A 50 35.14 -23.17 16.78
C ALA A 50 33.95 -22.41 17.40
N THR A 51 34.12 -21.86 18.59
CA THR A 51 33.07 -21.08 19.27
C THR A 51 32.73 -19.79 18.50
N ILE A 52 33.74 -19.07 18.00
CA ILE A 52 33.53 -17.86 17.18
C ILE A 52 32.84 -18.19 15.86
N MET A 53 33.19 -19.31 15.22
CA MET A 53 32.58 -19.77 13.98
C MET A 53 31.08 -20.05 14.18
N VAL A 54 30.72 -20.82 15.21
CA VAL A 54 29.31 -21.12 15.52
C VAL A 54 28.55 -19.85 15.89
N ALA A 55 29.13 -18.97 16.70
CA ALA A 55 28.50 -17.69 17.06
C ALA A 55 28.22 -16.82 15.83
N THR A 56 29.15 -16.78 14.89
CA THR A 56 29.02 -16.01 13.65
C THR A 56 27.96 -16.61 12.74
N GLN A 57 27.92 -17.94 12.59
CA GLN A 57 26.87 -18.63 11.83
C GLN A 57 25.47 -18.36 12.40
N VAL A 58 25.31 -18.47 13.73
CA VAL A 58 24.03 -18.17 14.39
C VAL A 58 23.63 -16.70 14.20
N PHE A 59 24.58 -15.76 14.34
CA PHE A 59 24.32 -14.34 14.13
C PHE A 59 23.94 -14.04 12.67
N HIS A 60 24.65 -14.62 11.70
CA HIS A 60 24.33 -14.48 10.28
C HIS A 60 22.95 -15.05 9.93
N LEU A 61 22.59 -16.21 10.48
CA LEU A 61 21.26 -16.79 10.24
C LEU A 61 20.16 -15.87 10.75
N ARG A 62 20.28 -15.33 11.97
CA ARG A 62 19.29 -14.39 12.52
C ARG A 62 19.18 -13.10 11.72
N PHE A 63 20.31 -12.50 11.38
CA PHE A 63 20.33 -11.27 10.58
C PHE A 63 19.77 -11.48 9.17
N THR A 64 20.09 -12.63 8.55
CA THR A 64 19.59 -12.99 7.22
C THR A 64 18.10 -13.29 7.26
N GLU A 65 17.60 -13.96 8.30
CA GLU A 65 16.18 -14.26 8.50
C GLU A 65 15.36 -12.95 8.62
N GLU A 66 15.82 -11.99 9.42
CA GLU A 66 15.14 -10.70 9.56
C GLU A 66 15.11 -9.92 8.25
N ARG A 67 16.23 -9.87 7.52
CA ARG A 67 16.32 -9.21 6.21
C ARG A 67 15.45 -9.91 5.17
N PHE A 68 15.48 -11.24 5.13
CA PHE A 68 14.66 -12.03 4.23
C PHE A 68 13.18 -11.83 4.52
N LYS A 69 12.75 -11.86 5.78
CA LYS A 69 11.37 -11.59 6.18
C LYS A 69 10.93 -10.18 5.79
N ALA A 70 11.79 -9.18 5.92
CA ALA A 70 11.50 -7.81 5.50
C ALA A 70 11.34 -7.69 3.98
N ILE A 71 12.23 -8.32 3.20
CA ILE A 71 12.16 -8.36 1.73
C ILE A 71 10.91 -9.12 1.28
N ALA A 72 10.68 -10.33 1.81
CA ALA A 72 9.52 -11.15 1.49
C ALA A 72 8.21 -10.42 1.80
N LYS A 73 8.11 -9.73 2.95
CA LYS A 73 6.94 -8.92 3.29
C LYS A 73 6.75 -7.74 2.33
N LYS A 74 7.84 -7.11 1.88
CA LYS A 74 7.78 -6.01 0.91
C LYS A 74 7.28 -6.52 -0.44
N GLU A 75 7.82 -7.63 -0.92
CA GLU A 75 7.42 -8.23 -2.19
C GLU A 75 5.98 -8.75 -2.16
N THR A 76 5.55 -9.39 -1.07
CA THR A 76 4.15 -9.84 -0.95
C THR A 76 3.19 -8.66 -0.92
N ASN A 77 3.54 -7.55 -0.27
CA ASN A 77 2.72 -6.33 -0.30
C ASN A 77 2.63 -5.72 -1.70
N ILE A 78 3.76 -5.64 -2.42
CA ILE A 78 3.80 -5.15 -3.81
C ILE A 78 2.96 -6.06 -4.71
N LEU A 79 3.12 -7.38 -4.59
CA LEU A 79 2.37 -8.36 -5.37
C LEU A 79 0.88 -8.30 -5.06
N LYS A 80 0.52 -8.17 -3.79
CA LYS A 80 -0.88 -8.01 -3.36
C LYS A 80 -1.46 -6.73 -3.97
N TYR A 81 -0.77 -5.60 -3.87
CA TYR A 81 -1.20 -4.35 -4.47
C TYR A 81 -1.40 -4.45 -5.99
N HIS A 82 -0.44 -5.06 -6.71
CA HIS A 82 -0.57 -5.29 -8.15
C HIS A 82 -1.72 -6.25 -8.48
N SER A 83 -1.90 -7.31 -7.69
CA SER A 83 -2.99 -8.27 -7.84
C SER A 83 -4.35 -7.59 -7.66
N ASP A 84 -4.54 -6.86 -6.56
CA ASP A 84 -5.79 -6.16 -6.26
C ASP A 84 -6.12 -5.15 -7.36
N THR A 85 -5.13 -4.39 -7.81
CA THR A 85 -5.27 -3.45 -8.94
C THR A 85 -5.70 -4.16 -10.23
N ASN A 86 -5.12 -5.32 -10.52
CA ASN A 86 -5.44 -6.09 -11.72
C ASN A 86 -6.84 -6.73 -11.63
N ILE A 87 -7.28 -7.16 -10.45
CA ILE A 87 -8.64 -7.65 -10.21
C ILE A 87 -9.64 -6.54 -10.48
N ILE A 88 -9.45 -5.35 -9.92
CA ILE A 88 -10.34 -4.19 -10.15
C ILE A 88 -10.40 -3.84 -11.64
N LYS A 89 -9.25 -3.80 -12.34
CA LYS A 89 -9.21 -3.57 -13.80
C LYS A 89 -9.97 -4.63 -14.60
N THR A 90 -9.93 -5.89 -14.15
CA THR A 90 -10.63 -6.99 -14.82
C THR A 90 -12.13 -6.90 -14.60
N LEU A 91 -12.57 -6.67 -13.36
CA LEU A 91 -13.97 -6.42 -13.03
C LEU A 91 -14.52 -5.23 -13.81
N TYR A 92 -13.78 -4.13 -13.86
CA TYR A 92 -14.14 -2.96 -14.67
C TYR A 92 -14.40 -3.31 -16.14
N ARG A 93 -13.56 -4.15 -16.76
CA ARG A 93 -13.76 -4.57 -18.16
C ARG A 93 -15.04 -5.38 -18.33
N VAL A 94 -15.30 -6.32 -17.42
CA VAL A 94 -16.50 -7.16 -17.46
C VAL A 94 -17.77 -6.32 -17.25
N GLU A 95 -17.76 -5.42 -16.28
CA GLU A 95 -18.91 -4.53 -16.03
C GLU A 95 -19.13 -3.53 -17.17
N THR A 96 -18.08 -3.11 -17.88
CA THR A 96 -18.24 -2.25 -19.07
C THR A 96 -19.01 -2.98 -20.18
N LEU A 97 -18.72 -4.27 -20.38
CA LEU A 97 -19.46 -5.09 -21.34
C LEU A 97 -20.92 -5.29 -20.90
N SER A 98 -21.14 -5.53 -19.60
CA SER A 98 -22.47 -5.63 -19.01
C SER A 98 -23.27 -4.34 -19.21
N MET A 99 -22.67 -3.18 -18.94
CA MET A 99 -23.27 -1.86 -19.17
C MET A 99 -23.70 -1.67 -20.63
N LEU A 100 -22.84 -2.02 -21.60
CA LEU A 100 -23.15 -1.93 -23.03
C LEU A 100 -24.30 -2.87 -23.43
N ASP A 101 -24.31 -4.10 -22.92
CA ASP A 101 -25.41 -5.05 -23.16
C ASP A 101 -26.75 -4.56 -22.57
N LEU A 102 -26.73 -3.98 -21.37
CA LEU A 102 -27.89 -3.37 -20.73
C LEU A 102 -28.42 -2.17 -21.53
N ALA A 103 -27.53 -1.34 -22.07
CA ALA A 103 -27.91 -0.24 -22.95
C ALA A 103 -28.59 -0.74 -24.23
N ASN A 104 -28.03 -1.78 -24.87
CA ASN A 104 -28.64 -2.41 -26.05
C ASN A 104 -30.03 -3.00 -25.76
N LYS A 105 -30.22 -3.57 -24.56
CA LYS A 105 -31.51 -4.09 -24.08
C LYS A 105 -32.46 -3.01 -23.56
N LYS A 106 -32.02 -1.75 -23.50
CA LYS A 106 -32.76 -0.61 -22.95
C LYS A 106 -33.18 -0.81 -21.48
N MET A 107 -32.38 -1.54 -20.72
CA MET A 107 -32.58 -1.78 -19.28
C MET A 107 -31.91 -0.67 -18.47
N TRP A 108 -32.54 0.49 -18.44
CA TRP A 108 -31.90 1.73 -17.95
C TRP A 108 -31.66 1.74 -16.44
N HIS A 109 -32.52 1.09 -15.66
CA HIS A 109 -32.35 1.01 -14.21
C HIS A 109 -31.08 0.24 -13.84
N GLU A 110 -30.91 -0.96 -14.40
CA GLU A 110 -29.70 -1.77 -14.23
C GLU A 110 -28.48 -1.08 -14.82
N PHE A 111 -28.63 -0.41 -15.97
CA PHE A 111 -27.55 0.36 -16.60
C PHE A 111 -27.00 1.45 -15.65
N VAL A 112 -27.86 2.21 -14.98
CA VAL A 112 -27.44 3.24 -14.02
C VAL A 112 -26.68 2.61 -12.85
N LYS A 113 -27.19 1.50 -12.30
CA LYS A 113 -26.50 0.76 -11.23
C LYS A 113 -25.12 0.26 -11.65
N THR A 114 -25.00 -0.34 -12.83
CA THR A 114 -23.71 -0.79 -13.36
C THR A 114 -22.76 0.39 -13.58
N THR A 115 -23.27 1.53 -14.02
CA THR A 115 -22.48 2.77 -14.14
C THR A 115 -21.97 3.25 -12.77
N THR A 116 -22.79 3.16 -11.72
CA THR A 116 -22.38 3.46 -10.33
C THR A 116 -21.18 2.59 -9.92
N ILE A 117 -21.24 1.28 -10.22
CA ILE A 117 -20.17 0.33 -9.91
C ILE A 117 -18.89 0.67 -10.69
N LEU A 118 -19.01 0.92 -12.00
CA LEU A 118 -17.88 1.28 -12.86
C LEU A 118 -17.15 2.53 -12.37
N ILE A 119 -17.89 3.56 -11.94
CA ILE A 119 -17.30 4.78 -11.38
C ILE A 119 -16.60 4.48 -10.06
N GLY A 120 -17.16 3.62 -9.20
CA GLY A 120 -16.48 3.18 -7.98
C GLY A 120 -15.11 2.56 -8.25
N TYR A 121 -15.01 1.67 -9.26
CA TYR A 121 -13.72 1.12 -9.67
C TYR A 121 -12.74 2.19 -10.19
N LEU A 122 -13.24 3.22 -10.87
CA LEU A 122 -12.40 4.32 -11.35
C LEU A 122 -11.90 5.22 -10.21
N GLU A 123 -12.72 5.44 -9.18
CA GLU A 123 -12.32 6.16 -7.96
C GLU A 123 -11.17 5.42 -7.25
N ASP A 124 -11.26 4.09 -7.15
CA ASP A 124 -10.20 3.26 -6.56
C ASP A 124 -8.91 3.25 -7.38
N LEU A 125 -9.03 3.17 -8.72
CA LEU A 125 -7.88 3.10 -9.62
C LEU A 125 -7.24 4.47 -9.89
N LYS A 126 -7.99 5.57 -9.72
CA LYS A 126 -7.59 6.93 -10.12
C LYS A 126 -7.13 7.01 -11.60
N ASP A 127 -7.75 6.22 -12.47
CA ASP A 127 -7.36 6.05 -13.87
C ASP A 127 -8.15 6.99 -14.78
N ASN A 128 -7.56 8.14 -15.08
CA ASN A 128 -8.16 9.19 -15.92
C ASN A 128 -8.44 8.70 -17.36
N VAL A 129 -7.59 7.82 -17.90
CA VAL A 129 -7.76 7.30 -19.27
C VAL A 129 -9.05 6.48 -19.36
N ARG A 130 -9.28 5.60 -18.38
CA ARG A 130 -10.52 4.82 -18.32
C ARG A 130 -11.75 5.67 -17.99
N ALA A 131 -11.60 6.70 -17.16
CA ALA A 131 -12.66 7.66 -16.92
C ALA A 131 -13.08 8.37 -18.22
N SER A 132 -12.11 8.78 -19.04
CA SER A 132 -12.36 9.38 -20.36
C SER A 132 -13.04 8.40 -21.32
N GLN A 133 -12.63 7.13 -21.33
CA GLN A 133 -13.28 6.08 -22.13
C GLN A 133 -14.73 5.85 -21.69
N LEU A 134 -14.99 5.79 -20.38
CA LEU A 134 -16.35 5.65 -19.86
C LEU A 134 -17.21 6.85 -20.26
N ASN A 135 -16.68 8.07 -20.12
CA ASN A 135 -17.36 9.29 -20.55
C ASN A 135 -17.77 9.22 -22.03
N GLN A 136 -16.85 8.80 -22.90
CA GLN A 136 -17.12 8.64 -24.33
C GLN A 136 -18.24 7.62 -24.57
N SER A 137 -18.17 6.44 -23.95
CA SER A 137 -19.22 5.42 -24.07
C SER A 137 -20.59 5.92 -23.62
N LEU A 138 -20.66 6.63 -22.48
CA LEU A 138 -21.93 7.21 -21.99
C LEU A 138 -22.49 8.25 -22.97
N THR A 139 -21.60 9.07 -23.55
CA THR A 139 -21.94 10.09 -24.54
C THR A 139 -22.47 9.47 -25.83
N ASP A 140 -21.84 8.40 -26.31
CA ASP A 140 -22.24 7.67 -27.51
C ASP A 140 -23.61 6.98 -27.31
N ILE A 141 -23.81 6.31 -26.17
CA ILE A 141 -25.09 5.68 -25.83
C ILE A 141 -26.21 6.72 -25.74
N ASP A 142 -25.94 7.89 -25.15
CA ASP A 142 -26.92 8.98 -25.08
C ASP A 142 -27.21 9.57 -26.47
N ASN A 143 -26.22 9.67 -27.36
CA ASN A 143 -26.43 10.11 -28.74
C ASN A 143 -27.39 9.18 -29.50
N GLU A 144 -27.27 7.87 -29.27
CA GLU A 144 -28.06 6.86 -29.99
C GLU A 144 -29.45 6.65 -29.38
N CYS A 145 -29.54 6.66 -28.05
CA CYS A 145 -30.75 6.24 -27.34
C CYS A 145 -31.49 7.37 -26.63
N ALA A 146 -30.89 8.55 -26.49
CA ALA A 146 -31.37 9.65 -25.64
C ALA A 146 -31.78 9.14 -24.24
N PHE A 147 -30.98 8.22 -23.69
CA PHE A 147 -31.40 7.44 -22.51
C PHE A 147 -31.62 8.34 -21.29
N TYR A 148 -30.88 9.43 -21.18
CA TYR A 148 -30.98 10.33 -20.04
C TYR A 148 -32.37 10.95 -19.89
N ASP A 149 -33.03 11.26 -21.01
CA ASP A 149 -34.36 11.88 -21.02
C ASP A 149 -35.47 10.91 -20.62
N ILE A 150 -35.24 9.60 -20.82
CA ILE A 150 -36.20 8.51 -20.53
C ILE A 150 -35.96 7.85 -19.17
N LEU A 151 -34.90 8.21 -18.44
CA LEU A 151 -34.70 7.76 -17.06
C LEU A 151 -35.82 8.27 -16.16
N ASP A 152 -36.23 7.45 -15.19
CA ASP A 152 -37.11 7.89 -14.10
C ASP A 152 -36.39 8.90 -13.19
N ASP A 153 -37.12 9.61 -12.33
CA ASP A 153 -36.54 10.67 -11.50
C ASP A 153 -35.48 10.14 -10.53
N LYS A 154 -35.65 8.90 -10.05
CA LYS A 154 -34.74 8.27 -9.10
C LYS A 154 -33.42 7.93 -9.77
N ASP A 155 -33.45 7.18 -10.87
CA ASP A 155 -32.27 6.75 -11.60
C ASP A 155 -31.58 7.94 -12.26
N ARG A 156 -32.33 8.95 -12.70
CA ARG A 156 -31.78 10.23 -13.18
C ARG A 156 -31.00 10.95 -12.08
N THR A 157 -31.50 10.96 -10.84
CA THR A 157 -30.80 11.56 -9.70
C THR A 157 -29.53 10.78 -9.36
N GLU A 158 -29.58 9.45 -9.32
CA GLU A 158 -28.41 8.60 -9.10
C GLU A 158 -27.37 8.80 -10.22
N PHE A 159 -27.81 8.80 -11.48
CA PHE A 159 -26.95 9.02 -12.63
C PHE A 159 -26.31 10.42 -12.59
N ARG A 160 -27.02 11.46 -12.16
CA ARG A 160 -26.43 12.79 -11.97
C ARG A 160 -25.31 12.78 -10.93
N GLN A 161 -25.49 12.09 -9.81
CA GLN A 161 -24.43 11.94 -8.80
C GLN A 161 -23.21 11.23 -9.38
N ASN A 162 -23.44 10.20 -10.18
CA ASN A 162 -22.41 9.49 -10.92
C ASN A 162 -21.65 10.42 -11.88
N ILE A 163 -22.35 11.26 -12.64
CA ILE A 163 -21.71 12.25 -13.52
C ILE A 163 -20.81 13.22 -12.74
N ILE A 164 -21.23 13.67 -11.54
CA ILE A 164 -20.41 14.53 -10.69
C ILE A 164 -19.16 13.80 -10.17
N LYS A 165 -19.26 12.50 -9.86
CA LYS A 165 -18.09 11.71 -9.47
C LYS A 165 -17.13 11.52 -10.64
N LEU A 166 -17.66 11.14 -11.79
CA LEU A 166 -16.89 10.95 -13.01
C LEU A 166 -16.18 12.24 -13.45
N SER A 167 -16.84 13.40 -13.35
CA SER A 167 -16.26 14.69 -13.72
C SER A 167 -15.01 15.05 -12.90
N ARG A 168 -14.91 14.60 -11.64
CA ARG A 168 -13.72 14.80 -10.79
C ARG A 168 -12.53 13.95 -11.22
N LEU A 169 -12.76 12.90 -11.99
CA LEU A 169 -11.72 11.98 -12.48
C LEU A 169 -11.21 12.37 -13.87
N LEU A 170 -11.93 13.25 -14.58
CA LEU A 170 -11.58 13.71 -15.92
C LEU A 170 -10.65 14.92 -15.87
N ASN A 171 -9.78 15.05 -16.89
CA ASN A 171 -8.97 16.26 -17.06
C ASN A 171 -9.83 17.46 -17.53
N ASP A 172 -10.79 17.20 -18.41
CA ASP A 172 -11.75 18.19 -18.89
C ASP A 172 -13.16 17.59 -18.85
N PRO A 173 -13.97 17.94 -17.84
CA PRO A 173 -15.33 17.44 -17.70
C PRO A 173 -16.38 18.31 -18.40
N SER A 174 -16.00 19.38 -19.10
CA SER A 174 -16.96 20.39 -19.59
C SER A 174 -18.03 19.78 -20.50
N ASP A 175 -17.65 18.93 -21.45
CA ASP A 175 -18.59 18.30 -22.38
C ASP A 175 -19.59 17.38 -21.66
N LEU A 176 -19.08 16.53 -20.77
CA LEU A 176 -19.88 15.63 -19.94
C LEU A 176 -20.89 16.42 -19.10
N LEU A 177 -20.42 17.46 -18.42
CA LEU A 177 -21.28 18.29 -17.59
C LEU A 177 -22.29 18.98 -18.49
N THR A 178 -21.92 19.76 -19.49
CA THR A 178 -22.87 20.48 -20.35
C THR A 178 -23.98 19.59 -20.90
N ARG A 179 -23.66 18.34 -21.24
CA ARG A 179 -24.61 17.35 -21.72
C ARG A 179 -25.60 16.88 -20.65
N PHE A 180 -25.10 16.38 -19.52
CA PHE A 180 -25.93 15.74 -18.49
C PHE A 180 -26.33 16.67 -17.34
N SER A 181 -25.93 17.95 -17.40
CA SER A 181 -26.16 19.00 -16.40
C SER A 181 -27.20 20.04 -16.77
N ARG A 182 -27.98 19.87 -17.85
CA ARG A 182 -28.97 20.87 -18.33
C ARG A 182 -29.99 21.38 -17.29
N GLN A 183 -29.99 20.88 -16.05
CA GLN A 183 -30.66 21.48 -14.90
C GLN A 183 -29.84 21.37 -13.60
N ILE A 184 -28.55 21.72 -13.59
CA ILE A 184 -27.87 22.10 -12.35
C ILE A 184 -28.41 23.48 -11.97
N HIS A 185 -29.45 23.51 -11.16
CA HIS A 185 -29.71 24.70 -10.36
C HIS A 185 -28.49 24.88 -9.44
N PRO A 186 -27.82 26.04 -9.44
CA PRO A 186 -26.67 26.28 -8.59
C PRO A 186 -27.17 26.37 -7.14
N SER A 187 -27.13 25.26 -6.39
CA SER A 187 -27.40 25.32 -4.95
C SER A 187 -26.37 24.60 -4.09
N ILE A 188 -25.42 23.87 -4.69
CA ILE A 188 -24.36 23.17 -3.94
C ILE A 188 -23.02 23.92 -4.01
N TYR A 189 -22.79 24.76 -5.03
CA TYR A 189 -21.58 25.57 -5.13
C TYR A 189 -21.62 26.86 -4.29
N ASP A 190 -22.80 27.43 -4.02
CA ASP A 190 -22.92 28.62 -3.16
C ASP A 190 -22.86 28.28 -1.67
N GLN A 191 -23.31 27.08 -1.26
CA GLN A 191 -23.36 26.70 0.15
C GLN A 191 -21.98 26.51 0.80
N ASN A 192 -20.96 26.14 0.00
CA ASN A 192 -19.58 26.02 0.48
C ASN A 192 -18.84 27.37 0.54
N LYS A 193 -19.27 28.38 -0.23
CA LYS A 193 -18.63 29.70 -0.24
C LYS A 193 -19.05 30.56 0.96
N ASP A 194 -20.28 30.39 1.44
CA ASP A 194 -20.78 31.07 2.63
C ASP A 194 -20.23 30.47 3.93
N TYR A 195 -19.90 29.18 3.95
CA TYR A 195 -19.26 28.54 5.10
C TYR A 195 -17.82 29.03 5.30
N GLU A 196 -17.03 29.15 4.23
CA GLU A 196 -15.68 29.71 4.31
C GLU A 196 -15.68 31.19 4.71
N ARG A 197 -16.60 31.99 4.18
CA ARG A 197 -16.74 33.41 4.52
C ARG A 197 -17.10 33.62 6.00
N ASN A 198 -18.00 32.80 6.55
CA ASN A 198 -18.39 32.86 7.96
C ASN A 198 -17.31 32.33 8.91
N SER A 199 -16.49 31.36 8.47
CA SER A 199 -15.36 30.87 9.27
C SER A 199 -14.24 31.92 9.43
N HIS A 200 -14.00 32.73 8.38
CA HIS A 200 -12.98 33.77 8.39
C HIS A 200 -13.38 35.04 9.15
N GLN A 201 -14.68 35.31 9.33
CA GLN A 201 -15.15 36.43 10.16
C GLN A 201 -15.05 36.11 11.66
N ASN A 202 -15.34 34.87 12.09
CA ASN A 202 -15.24 34.47 13.49
C ASN A 202 -13.79 34.34 13.99
N ALA A 203 -12.81 34.14 13.09
CA ALA A 203 -11.40 34.08 13.45
C ALA A 203 -10.73 35.46 13.63
N LYS A 204 -11.43 36.56 13.30
CA LYS A 204 -10.92 37.94 13.46
C LYS A 204 -11.53 38.70 14.64
N SER A 205 -12.46 38.10 15.38
CA SER A 205 -13.15 38.72 16.52
C SER A 205 -12.75 38.14 17.89
N LEU A 206 -11.60 37.47 17.96
CA LEU A 206 -10.91 37.04 19.20
C LEU A 206 -9.51 37.65 19.20
#